data_AF-A0A5R8VIG3-F1
#
_entry.id   AF-A0A5R8VIG3-F1
#
_cell.length_a   1.000
_cell.length_b   1.000
_cell.length_c   1.000
_cell.angle_alpha   90.00
_cell.angle_beta   90.00
_cell.angle_gamma   90.00
#
_symmetry.space_group_name_H-M   'P 1'
#
loop_
_entity.id
_entity.type
_entity.pdbx_description
1 polymer ?
#
loop_
_entity_poly.entity_id
_entity_poly.type
_entity_poly.pdbx_seq_one_letter_code
_entity_poly.pdbx_strand_id
1 'polypeptide(L)'
;MSIKPGPSAPALTSRIHGCLLGGALGDSLGYAVGKDPMEEIRRRFGGRGLTGFDALPESRFSDETQLTLYTVDGLVEALEWANSGVGADVNACLWLAYLRWLASQGEEAGPSAPAPQPRWIDRQGVLRQRRNPDEACISGLATGEMGTSVRPVNPGSKGCGTVVRSAPFGLIPHIAPEAVYKLSADAASLTHGHPAARQSSGIFSLLIHRLVSGEGLLDAVTAVTAHARTLNEVAPELPERLEAALQLAGKGVVTPEELTATLGEGRLAEEALAVALYAVLATLPKTGTDVTADGGTDTLPVRHFREAVARAVNHGGSSDSTGSVAGNILGAFYGEDCLPADWLESLEAPEAVRGMANLLAGVTSAEG
;
A
#
# COMPACT_ATOMS: atom_id res chain seq x y z
N MET A 1 9.62 -22.15 -6.99
CA MET A 1 10.44 -21.50 -8.04
C MET A 1 10.17 -20.01 -7.95
N SER A 2 11.20 -19.18 -7.72
CA SER A 2 11.07 -17.72 -7.68
C SER A 2 10.87 -17.20 -9.10
N ILE A 3 9.78 -16.47 -9.37
CA ILE A 3 9.60 -15.77 -10.65
C ILE A 3 10.61 -14.63 -10.63
N LYS A 4 11.59 -14.67 -11.54
CA LYS A 4 12.46 -13.53 -11.82
C LYS A 4 11.72 -12.63 -12.83
N PRO A 5 11.86 -11.30 -12.74
CA PRO A 5 11.34 -10.41 -13.78
C PRO A 5 11.87 -10.85 -15.15
N GLY A 6 11.09 -10.62 -16.20
CA GLY A 6 11.42 -10.97 -17.59
C GLY A 6 12.75 -10.34 -18.09
N PRO A 7 13.09 -10.51 -19.38
CA PRO A 7 14.43 -10.25 -19.92
C PRO A 7 14.99 -8.82 -19.72
N SER A 8 14.18 -7.85 -19.32
CA SER A 8 14.63 -6.58 -18.74
C SER A 8 13.85 -6.29 -17.45
N ALA A 9 14.55 -6.14 -16.32
CA ALA A 9 13.92 -5.67 -15.09
C ALA A 9 13.28 -4.28 -15.31
N PRO A 10 12.07 -4.02 -14.78
CA PRO A 10 11.43 -2.71 -14.90
C PRO A 10 12.31 -1.58 -14.38
N ALA A 11 12.35 -0.47 -15.11
CA ALA A 11 13.02 0.76 -14.67
C ALA A 11 12.36 1.31 -13.40
N LEU A 12 13.12 2.04 -12.57
CA LEU A 12 12.62 2.62 -11.32
C LEU A 12 11.35 3.46 -11.54
N THR A 13 11.32 4.30 -12.57
CA THR A 13 10.12 5.10 -12.92
C THR A 13 8.89 4.22 -13.16
N SER A 14 9.03 3.11 -13.90
CA SER A 14 7.93 2.17 -14.12
C SER A 14 7.50 1.48 -12.83
N ARG A 15 8.42 1.20 -11.90
CA ARG A 15 8.09 0.64 -10.58
C ARG A 15 7.38 1.65 -9.68
N ILE A 16 7.77 2.93 -9.73
CA ILE A 16 7.10 4.01 -9.00
C ILE A 16 5.66 4.15 -9.49
N HIS A 17 5.46 4.29 -10.81
CA HIS A 17 4.12 4.35 -11.40
C HIS A 17 3.32 3.08 -11.13
N GLY A 18 3.92 1.91 -11.40
CA GLY A 18 3.35 0.60 -11.15
C GLY A 18 2.84 0.45 -9.72
N CYS A 19 3.69 0.76 -8.73
CA CYS A 19 3.35 0.67 -7.31
C CYS A 19 2.18 1.58 -6.94
N LEU A 20 2.22 2.86 -7.30
CA LEU A 20 1.20 3.84 -6.89
C LEU A 20 -0.13 3.61 -7.60
N LEU A 21 -0.12 3.36 -8.92
CA LEU A 21 -1.32 3.03 -9.68
C LEU A 21 -1.89 1.66 -9.29
N GLY A 22 -1.02 0.67 -9.06
CA GLY A 22 -1.43 -0.65 -8.60
C GLY A 22 -2.16 -0.59 -7.27
N GLY A 23 -1.62 0.17 -6.30
CA GLY A 23 -2.31 0.44 -5.03
C GLY A 23 -3.66 1.13 -5.24
N ALA A 24 -3.71 2.18 -6.06
CA ALA A 24 -4.95 2.90 -6.33
C ALA A 24 -6.03 2.03 -7.01
N LEU A 25 -5.64 1.12 -7.90
CA LEU A 25 -6.55 0.13 -8.50
C LEU A 25 -7.06 -0.86 -7.46
N GLY A 26 -6.18 -1.37 -6.61
CA GLY A 26 -6.53 -2.29 -5.52
C GLY A 26 -7.49 -1.66 -4.51
N ASP A 27 -7.17 -0.45 -4.06
CA ASP A 27 -8.02 0.39 -3.22
C ASP A 27 -9.38 0.61 -3.89
N SER A 28 -9.41 1.09 -5.14
CA SER A 28 -10.68 1.39 -5.82
C SER A 28 -11.60 0.17 -5.99
N LEU A 29 -11.04 -0.99 -6.32
CA LEU A 29 -11.81 -2.22 -6.45
C LEU A 29 -12.29 -2.70 -5.07
N GLY A 30 -11.43 -2.63 -4.06
CA GLY A 30 -11.76 -3.01 -2.69
C GLY A 30 -12.77 -2.08 -2.04
N TYR A 31 -12.72 -0.78 -2.31
CA TYR A 31 -13.63 0.23 -1.77
C TYR A 31 -15.09 -0.03 -2.17
N ALA A 32 -15.33 -0.64 -3.34
CA ALA A 32 -16.67 -1.03 -3.78
C ALA A 32 -17.32 -2.13 -2.91
N VAL A 33 -16.51 -2.83 -2.09
CA VAL A 33 -16.91 -3.96 -1.24
C VAL A 33 -16.34 -3.92 0.19
N GLY A 34 -15.53 -2.93 0.57
CA GLY A 34 -14.71 -2.92 1.80
C GLY A 34 -15.45 -2.86 3.13
N LYS A 35 -16.79 -2.87 3.10
CA LYS A 35 -17.65 -2.99 4.28
C LYS A 35 -18.64 -4.14 4.20
N ASP A 36 -18.65 -4.86 3.09
CA ASP A 36 -19.60 -5.91 2.83
C ASP A 36 -19.09 -7.24 3.41
N PRO A 37 -19.92 -8.00 4.14
CA PRO A 37 -19.58 -9.37 4.46
C PRO A 37 -19.49 -10.21 3.17
N MET A 38 -18.71 -11.29 3.18
CA MET A 38 -18.50 -12.12 1.96
C MET A 38 -19.81 -12.61 1.32
N GLU A 39 -20.84 -12.87 2.12
CA GLU A 39 -22.17 -13.26 1.64
C GLU A 39 -22.83 -12.17 0.79
N GLU A 40 -22.67 -10.90 1.18
CA GLU A 40 -23.16 -9.74 0.44
C GLU A 40 -22.39 -9.58 -0.88
N ILE A 41 -21.06 -9.68 -0.83
CA ILE A 41 -20.21 -9.63 -2.03
C ILE A 41 -20.64 -10.70 -3.03
N ARG A 42 -20.88 -11.94 -2.57
CA ARG A 42 -21.38 -13.03 -3.43
C ARG A 42 -22.78 -12.76 -3.97
N ARG A 43 -23.66 -12.12 -3.19
CA ARG A 43 -25.01 -11.74 -3.66
C ARG A 43 -24.95 -10.71 -4.78
N ARG A 44 -24.04 -9.74 -4.67
CA ARG A 44 -23.87 -8.65 -5.65
C ARG A 44 -23.17 -9.11 -6.93
N PHE A 45 -22.12 -9.93 -6.82
CA PHE A 45 -21.20 -10.24 -7.92
C PHE A 45 -21.10 -11.73 -8.28
N GLY A 46 -21.88 -12.58 -7.63
CA GLY A 46 -21.88 -14.03 -7.85
C GLY A 46 -20.79 -14.77 -7.06
N GLY A 47 -20.70 -16.09 -7.26
CA GLY A 47 -19.86 -16.96 -6.42
C GLY A 47 -18.36 -16.66 -6.45
N ARG A 48 -17.87 -15.98 -7.49
CA ARG A 48 -16.46 -15.55 -7.61
C ARG A 48 -16.18 -14.20 -6.93
N GLY A 49 -17.22 -13.48 -6.51
CA GLY A 49 -17.09 -12.13 -5.98
C GLY A 49 -16.74 -11.10 -7.04
N LEU A 50 -16.26 -9.92 -6.61
CA LEU A 50 -15.88 -8.82 -7.48
C LEU A 50 -14.52 -9.08 -8.12
N THR A 51 -14.47 -9.29 -9.44
CA THR A 51 -13.22 -9.65 -10.15
C THR A 51 -12.71 -8.58 -11.12
N GLY A 52 -13.36 -7.43 -11.22
CA GLY A 52 -13.01 -6.36 -12.14
C GLY A 52 -13.97 -5.17 -12.07
N PHE A 53 -13.61 -4.08 -12.73
CA PHE A 53 -14.40 -2.84 -12.75
C PHE A 53 -15.60 -2.89 -13.70
N ASP A 54 -15.66 -3.86 -14.61
CA ASP A 54 -16.77 -4.07 -15.54
C ASP A 54 -18.12 -4.33 -14.83
N ALA A 55 -18.06 -4.85 -13.60
CA ALA A 55 -19.22 -5.06 -12.74
C ALA A 55 -19.63 -3.82 -11.93
N LEU A 56 -18.89 -2.71 -12.02
CA LEU A 56 -19.11 -1.50 -11.23
C LEU A 56 -19.63 -0.36 -12.12
N PRO A 57 -20.64 0.40 -11.66
CA PRO A 57 -21.14 1.56 -12.40
C PRO A 57 -20.14 2.72 -12.41
N GLU A 58 -19.33 2.83 -11.35
CA GLU A 58 -18.30 3.83 -11.16
C GLU A 58 -17.21 3.24 -10.25
N SER A 59 -15.98 3.70 -10.42
CA SER A 59 -14.83 3.35 -9.60
C SER A 59 -14.34 4.60 -8.86
N ARG A 60 -14.02 4.46 -7.57
CA ARG A 60 -13.48 5.53 -6.73
C ARG A 60 -12.47 4.93 -5.76
N PHE A 61 -11.31 5.54 -5.62
CA PHE A 61 -10.36 5.16 -4.57
C PHE A 61 -10.82 5.71 -3.20
N SER A 62 -10.38 5.12 -2.08
CA SER A 62 -10.77 5.58 -0.73
C SER A 62 -9.87 6.71 -0.21
N ASP A 63 -9.93 6.98 1.09
CA ASP A 63 -8.94 7.83 1.76
C ASP A 63 -7.52 7.23 1.74
N GLU A 64 -7.38 5.93 1.54
CA GLU A 64 -6.08 5.26 1.54
C GLU A 64 -5.19 5.70 0.38
N THR A 65 -5.72 5.74 -0.83
CA THR A 65 -4.99 6.32 -1.98
C THR A 65 -4.69 7.79 -1.72
N GLN A 66 -5.65 8.57 -1.19
CA GLN A 66 -5.41 9.98 -0.88
C GLN A 66 -4.21 10.14 0.05
N LEU A 67 -4.22 9.44 1.18
CA LEU A 67 -3.20 9.55 2.20
C LEU A 67 -1.85 8.98 1.74
N THR A 68 -1.86 7.94 0.89
CA THR A 68 -0.66 7.45 0.19
C THR A 68 -0.03 8.52 -0.69
N LEU A 69 -0.83 9.28 -1.44
CA LEU A 69 -0.33 10.37 -2.28
C LEU A 69 0.23 11.52 -1.42
N TYR A 70 -0.36 11.82 -0.26
CA TYR A 70 0.22 12.78 0.69
C TYR A 70 1.50 12.24 1.36
N THR A 71 1.65 10.93 1.56
CA THR A 71 2.95 10.33 1.93
C THR A 71 3.99 10.62 0.86
N VAL A 72 3.65 10.41 -0.41
CA VAL A 72 4.55 10.72 -1.53
C VAL A 72 4.93 12.20 -1.51
N ASP A 73 3.98 13.11 -1.30
CA ASP A 73 4.24 14.56 -1.25
C ASP A 73 5.20 14.95 -0.11
N GLY A 74 5.03 14.39 1.08
CA GLY A 74 5.95 14.62 2.20
C GLY A 74 7.36 14.07 1.94
N LEU A 75 7.48 12.91 1.27
CA LEU A 75 8.78 12.37 0.85
C LEU A 75 9.43 13.21 -0.25
N VAL A 76 8.65 13.66 -1.23
CA VAL A 76 9.11 14.55 -2.30
C VAL A 76 9.64 15.85 -1.70
N GLU A 77 8.92 16.48 -0.77
CA GLU A 77 9.37 17.69 -0.09
C GLU A 77 10.73 17.48 0.60
N ALA A 78 10.88 16.39 1.35
CA ALA A 78 12.15 16.09 2.02
C ALA A 78 13.31 15.87 1.03
N LEU A 79 13.04 15.21 -0.11
CA LEU A 79 14.03 14.97 -1.16
C LEU A 79 14.39 16.24 -1.94
N GLU A 80 13.43 17.15 -2.18
CA GLU A 80 13.68 18.47 -2.79
C GLU A 80 14.68 19.28 -1.95
N TRP A 81 14.50 19.30 -0.62
CA TRP A 81 15.44 19.94 0.30
C TRP A 81 16.82 19.29 0.23
N ALA A 82 16.87 17.96 0.28
CA ALA A 82 18.12 17.20 0.22
C ALA A 82 18.90 17.45 -1.10
N ASN A 83 18.21 17.44 -2.24
CA ASN A 83 18.79 17.73 -3.56
C ASN A 83 19.28 19.19 -3.65
N SER A 84 18.68 20.10 -2.90
CA SER A 84 19.14 21.49 -2.77
C SER A 84 20.32 21.66 -1.79
N GLY A 85 20.84 20.57 -1.22
CA GLY A 85 21.92 20.58 -0.24
C GLY A 85 21.50 21.01 1.17
N VAL A 86 20.20 20.96 1.48
CA VAL A 86 19.63 21.37 2.77
C VAL A 86 19.01 20.16 3.47
N GLY A 87 19.39 19.93 4.73
CA GLY A 87 18.77 18.86 5.53
C GLY A 87 17.33 19.21 5.89
N ALA A 88 16.43 18.22 5.79
CA ALA A 88 15.05 18.32 6.25
C ALA A 88 14.71 17.17 7.20
N ASP A 89 13.85 17.43 8.18
CA ASP A 89 13.23 16.37 8.97
C ASP A 89 12.13 15.72 8.11
N VAL A 90 12.38 14.48 7.68
CA VAL A 90 11.46 13.72 6.84
C VAL A 90 10.11 13.50 7.53
N ASN A 91 10.12 13.25 8.84
CA ASN A 91 8.90 13.00 9.61
C ASN A 91 8.07 14.28 9.75
N ALA A 92 8.72 15.44 9.87
CA ALA A 92 8.04 16.73 9.84
C ALA A 92 7.41 17.03 8.46
N CYS A 93 8.10 16.73 7.35
CA CYS A 93 7.54 16.92 6.00
C CYS A 93 6.28 16.06 5.79
N LEU A 94 6.33 14.80 6.23
CA LEU A 94 5.18 13.88 6.21
C LEU A 94 4.04 14.39 7.09
N TRP A 95 4.34 14.84 8.31
CA TRP A 95 3.33 15.38 9.21
C TRP A 95 2.63 16.61 8.62
N LEU A 96 3.38 17.54 8.03
CA LEU A 96 2.82 18.71 7.35
C LEU A 96 1.93 18.31 6.17
N ALA A 97 2.34 17.32 5.36
CA ALA A 97 1.52 16.76 4.30
C ALA A 97 0.22 16.15 4.82
N TYR A 98 0.28 15.39 5.92
CA TYR A 98 -0.91 14.81 6.54
C TYR A 98 -1.83 15.86 7.17
N LEU A 99 -1.30 16.97 7.71
CA LEU A 99 -2.12 18.09 8.16
C LEU A 99 -2.87 18.78 7.01
N ARG A 100 -2.25 18.90 5.82
CA ARG A 100 -2.94 19.35 4.61
C ARG A 100 -4.06 18.39 4.19
N TRP A 101 -3.77 17.08 4.23
CA TRP A 101 -4.79 16.07 3.99
C TRP A 101 -5.95 16.18 4.99
N LEU A 102 -5.67 16.26 6.30
CA LEU A 102 -6.67 16.41 7.36
C LEU A 102 -7.60 17.59 7.10
N ALA A 103 -7.03 18.76 6.79
CA ALA A 103 -7.80 19.96 6.45
C ALA A 103 -8.66 19.75 5.19
N SER A 104 -8.15 19.03 4.18
CA SER A 104 -8.91 18.68 2.98
C SER A 104 -10.11 17.76 3.25
N GLN A 105 -10.10 17.02 4.37
CA GLN A 105 -11.21 16.18 4.83
C GLN A 105 -12.24 16.96 5.65
N GLY A 106 -12.06 18.27 5.85
CA GLY A 106 -12.93 19.13 6.65
C GLY A 106 -12.70 19.03 8.16
N GLU A 107 -11.54 18.53 8.58
CA GLU A 107 -11.15 18.45 9.99
C GLU A 107 -10.16 19.56 10.34
N GLU A 108 -10.16 19.98 11.61
CA GLU A 108 -9.21 20.95 12.15
C GLU A 108 -8.18 20.25 13.04
N ALA A 109 -6.92 20.61 12.86
CA ALA A 109 -5.87 20.19 13.80
C ALA A 109 -5.90 21.05 15.07
N GLY A 110 -5.39 20.50 16.17
CA GLY A 110 -5.25 21.22 17.43
C GLY A 110 -4.48 22.54 17.28
N PRO A 111 -4.72 23.53 18.16
CA PRO A 111 -4.23 24.90 17.99
C PRO A 111 -2.70 25.05 18.01
N SER A 112 -1.97 24.02 18.44
CA SER A 112 -0.50 23.95 18.40
C SER A 112 0.05 23.50 17.04
N ALA A 113 -0.80 23.00 16.15
CA ALA A 113 -0.38 22.54 14.83
C ALA A 113 0.11 23.72 13.97
N PRO A 114 1.20 23.55 13.20
CA PRO A 114 1.62 24.54 12.23
C PRO A 114 0.59 24.65 11.10
N ALA A 115 0.58 25.79 10.41
CA ALA A 115 -0.14 25.96 9.15
C ALA A 115 0.79 25.55 7.98
N PRO A 116 0.64 24.35 7.40
CA PRO A 116 1.47 23.91 6.28
C PRO A 116 1.25 24.78 5.04
N GLN A 117 2.33 25.05 4.29
CA GLN A 117 2.22 25.74 3.01
C GLN A 117 1.58 24.82 1.95
N PRO A 118 0.76 25.36 1.03
CA PRO A 118 0.13 24.56 -0.01
C PRO A 118 1.15 24.08 -1.05
N ARG A 119 0.96 22.86 -1.54
CA ARG A 119 1.75 22.18 -2.57
C ARG A 119 0.87 21.80 -3.78
N TRP A 120 1.48 21.19 -4.79
CA TRP A 120 0.80 20.79 -6.03
C TRP A 120 -0.38 19.83 -5.76
N ILE A 121 -0.20 18.89 -4.82
CA ILE A 121 -1.21 17.87 -4.48
C ILE A 121 -2.52 18.50 -3.96
N ASP A 122 -2.45 19.63 -3.26
CA ASP A 122 -3.64 20.26 -2.67
C ASP A 122 -4.61 20.80 -3.71
N ARG A 123 -4.15 21.00 -4.96
CA ARG A 123 -4.96 21.50 -6.07
C ARG A 123 -5.82 20.39 -6.70
N GLN A 124 -5.57 19.13 -6.35
CA GLN A 124 -6.31 17.98 -6.90
C GLN A 124 -7.66 17.86 -6.19
N GLY A 125 -8.74 18.33 -6.84
CA GLY A 125 -10.08 18.37 -6.25
C GLY A 125 -10.62 16.99 -5.82
N VAL A 126 -10.22 15.92 -6.52
CA VAL A 126 -10.60 14.54 -6.21
C VAL A 126 -10.14 14.10 -4.81
N LEU A 127 -9.00 14.63 -4.32
CA LEU A 127 -8.43 14.25 -3.02
C LEU A 127 -9.12 14.94 -1.83
N ARG A 128 -10.03 15.87 -2.08
CA ARG A 128 -10.81 16.59 -1.05
C ARG A 128 -12.16 15.93 -0.76
N GLN A 129 -12.47 14.82 -1.44
CA GLN A 129 -13.69 14.08 -1.21
C GLN A 129 -13.53 13.20 0.03
N ARG A 130 -14.35 13.44 1.05
CA ARG A 130 -14.32 12.66 2.29
C ARG A 130 -14.90 11.26 2.07
N ARG A 131 -14.08 10.23 2.19
CA ARG A 131 -14.42 8.84 1.83
C ARG A 131 -14.29 7.85 2.99
N ASN A 132 -14.86 8.21 4.15
CA ASN A 132 -14.80 7.43 5.40
C ASN A 132 -13.35 7.21 5.90
N PRO A 133 -12.64 8.30 6.21
CA PRO A 133 -11.25 8.22 6.62
C PRO A 133 -11.03 7.37 7.87
N ASP A 134 -9.89 6.68 7.94
CA ASP A 134 -9.48 5.93 9.12
C ASP A 134 -9.48 6.80 10.40
N GLU A 135 -10.14 6.31 11.45
CA GLU A 135 -10.36 7.08 12.68
C GLU A 135 -9.05 7.39 13.42
N ALA A 136 -8.07 6.48 13.38
CA ALA A 136 -6.78 6.71 14.03
C ALA A 136 -5.92 7.72 13.25
N CYS A 137 -6.04 7.77 11.92
CA CYS A 137 -5.47 8.84 11.10
C CYS A 137 -6.06 10.20 11.47
N ILE A 138 -7.38 10.32 11.51
CA ILE A 138 -8.06 11.58 11.85
C ILE A 138 -7.72 12.00 13.28
N SER A 139 -8.00 11.15 14.27
CA SER A 139 -7.78 11.47 15.69
C SER A 139 -6.32 11.77 16.02
N GLY A 140 -5.37 11.06 15.41
CA GLY A 140 -3.94 11.27 15.62
C GLY A 140 -3.47 12.63 15.12
N LEU A 141 -3.85 13.01 13.91
CA LEU A 141 -3.49 14.31 13.31
C LEU A 141 -4.26 15.47 13.97
N ALA A 142 -5.52 15.25 14.35
CA ALA A 142 -6.36 16.24 15.02
C ALA A 142 -5.79 16.68 16.38
N THR A 143 -4.92 15.88 17.01
CA THR A 143 -4.20 16.33 18.23
C THR A 143 -3.37 17.59 18.01
N GLY A 144 -2.89 17.81 16.78
CA GLY A 144 -1.92 18.86 16.48
C GLY A 144 -0.52 18.60 17.06
N GLU A 145 -0.25 17.39 17.55
CA GLU A 145 1.08 16.94 17.97
C GLU A 145 1.74 16.11 16.87
N MET A 146 3.03 16.35 16.64
CA MET A 146 3.84 15.46 15.79
C MET A 146 4.25 14.22 16.59
N GLY A 147 3.51 13.13 16.40
CA GLY A 147 3.83 11.85 17.03
C GLY A 147 5.22 11.33 16.64
N THR A 148 5.90 10.68 17.60
CA THR A 148 7.26 10.13 17.40
C THR A 148 7.33 8.69 17.89
N SER A 149 8.39 7.96 17.55
CA SER A 149 8.51 6.58 18.02
C SER A 149 8.63 6.44 19.54
N VAL A 150 9.10 7.48 20.24
CA VAL A 150 9.20 7.54 21.71
C VAL A 150 7.91 8.04 22.36
N ARG A 151 7.22 8.99 21.71
CA ARG A 151 5.94 9.56 22.16
C ARG A 151 4.96 9.55 20.99
N PRO A 152 4.38 8.40 20.65
CA PRO A 152 3.45 8.31 19.54
C PRO A 152 2.08 8.85 19.94
N VAL A 153 1.33 9.37 18.97
CA VAL A 153 -0.11 9.57 19.15
C VAL A 153 -0.84 8.23 19.03
N ASN A 154 -2.02 8.12 19.63
CA ASN A 154 -2.83 6.89 19.63
C ASN A 154 -2.01 5.62 19.99
N PRO A 155 -1.41 5.54 21.20
CA PRO A 155 -0.49 4.46 21.59
C PRO A 155 -1.09 3.05 21.49
N GLY A 156 -2.42 2.92 21.57
CA GLY A 156 -3.12 1.64 21.42
C GLY A 156 -3.59 1.31 20.00
N SER A 157 -3.46 2.22 19.03
CA SER A 157 -4.03 1.99 17.69
C SER A 157 -3.18 1.03 16.87
N LYS A 158 -3.83 -0.05 16.41
CA LYS A 158 -3.29 -1.14 15.58
C LYS A 158 -3.76 -1.10 14.11
N GLY A 159 -4.57 -0.11 13.74
CA GLY A 159 -5.27 -0.06 12.45
C GLY A 159 -4.35 -0.14 11.22
N CYS A 160 -4.90 -0.67 10.12
CA CYS A 160 -4.20 -0.82 8.85
C CYS A 160 -3.92 0.49 8.11
N GLY A 161 -4.56 1.61 8.50
CA GLY A 161 -4.33 2.93 7.88
C GLY A 161 -2.87 3.39 7.83
N THR A 162 -1.99 2.81 8.67
CA THR A 162 -0.54 3.05 8.58
C THR A 162 0.16 2.23 7.50
N VAL A 163 -0.21 0.97 7.28
CA VAL A 163 0.50 0.10 6.33
C VAL A 163 0.13 0.43 4.89
N VAL A 164 -1.14 0.74 4.63
CA VAL A 164 -1.66 1.04 3.29
C VAL A 164 -0.93 2.21 2.63
N ARG A 165 -0.52 3.21 3.41
CA ARG A 165 0.20 4.39 2.92
C ARG A 165 1.72 4.30 3.00
N SER A 166 2.27 3.12 3.29
CA SER A 166 3.71 2.93 3.54
C SER A 166 4.50 2.44 2.33
N ALA A 167 3.87 2.01 1.25
CA ALA A 167 4.59 1.61 0.04
C ALA A 167 5.58 2.68 -0.49
N PRO A 168 5.28 4.00 -0.47
CA PRO A 168 6.17 5.03 -1.00
C PRO A 168 7.57 5.07 -0.37
N PHE A 169 7.72 4.70 0.91
CA PHE A 169 9.03 4.70 1.58
C PHE A 169 10.00 3.71 0.93
N GLY A 170 9.49 2.58 0.41
CA GLY A 170 10.31 1.59 -0.27
C GLY A 170 10.72 1.97 -1.70
N LEU A 171 10.11 3.02 -2.26
CA LEU A 171 10.40 3.48 -3.63
C LEU A 171 11.64 4.39 -3.71
N ILE A 172 12.16 4.85 -2.56
CA ILE A 172 13.35 5.71 -2.52
C ILE A 172 14.60 4.86 -2.85
N PRO A 173 15.35 5.18 -3.92
CA PRO A 173 16.55 4.43 -4.27
C PRO A 173 17.75 4.87 -3.41
N HIS A 174 18.81 4.05 -3.41
CA HIS A 174 20.12 4.40 -2.84
C HIS A 174 20.14 4.77 -1.33
N ILE A 175 19.11 4.34 -0.58
CA ILE A 175 19.05 4.45 0.87
C ILE A 175 19.25 3.07 1.51
N ALA A 176 19.85 3.01 2.70
CA ALA A 176 20.04 1.74 3.40
C ALA A 176 18.69 1.11 3.79
N PRO A 177 18.52 -0.23 3.69
CA PRO A 177 17.28 -0.92 4.06
C PRO A 177 16.80 -0.60 5.48
N GLU A 178 17.72 -0.46 6.43
CA GLU A 178 17.42 -0.11 7.82
C GLU A 178 16.84 1.30 7.95
N ALA A 179 17.28 2.22 7.09
CA ALA A 179 16.74 3.58 7.05
C ALA A 179 15.34 3.61 6.42
N VAL A 180 15.06 2.78 5.39
CA VAL A 180 13.69 2.62 4.85
C VAL A 180 12.72 2.13 5.93
N TYR A 181 13.10 1.07 6.64
CA TYR A 181 12.32 0.53 7.75
C TYR A 181 12.06 1.62 8.81
N LYS A 182 13.11 2.31 9.24
CA LYS A 182 13.04 3.34 10.28
C LYS A 182 12.14 4.51 9.87
N LEU A 183 12.31 5.05 8.68
CA LEU A 183 11.51 6.19 8.19
C LEU A 183 10.01 5.85 8.19
N SER A 184 9.63 4.67 7.68
CA SER A 184 8.23 4.25 7.66
C SER A 184 7.67 3.97 9.06
N ALA A 185 8.43 3.29 9.93
CA ALA A 185 7.98 3.00 11.30
C ALA A 185 7.87 4.28 12.15
N ASP A 186 8.75 5.26 11.95
CA ASP A 186 8.65 6.57 12.62
C ASP A 186 7.43 7.34 12.07
N ALA A 187 7.20 7.35 10.76
CA ALA A 187 6.03 8.01 10.14
C ALA A 187 4.69 7.40 10.58
N ALA A 188 4.64 6.09 10.82
CA ALA A 188 3.47 5.43 11.40
C ALA A 188 3.06 6.07 12.75
N SER A 189 4.04 6.47 13.55
CA SER A 189 3.85 7.07 14.89
C SER A 189 3.13 8.42 14.86
N LEU A 190 2.99 9.05 13.69
CA LEU A 190 2.20 10.28 13.48
C LEU A 190 0.70 10.06 13.65
N THR A 191 0.23 8.81 13.67
CA THR A 191 -1.20 8.47 13.80
C THR A 191 -1.49 7.18 14.57
N HIS A 192 -0.56 6.23 14.56
CA HIS A 192 -0.69 4.87 15.10
C HIS A 192 0.52 4.57 15.98
N GLY A 193 0.31 4.44 17.28
CA GLY A 193 1.40 4.23 18.22
C GLY A 193 1.69 2.78 18.59
N HIS A 194 0.79 1.85 18.29
CA HIS A 194 1.00 0.46 18.68
C HIS A 194 2.20 -0.14 17.91
N PRO A 195 3.12 -0.87 18.57
CA PRO A 195 4.27 -1.50 17.91
C PRO A 195 3.92 -2.34 16.68
N ALA A 196 2.90 -3.20 16.74
CA ALA A 196 2.44 -3.99 15.60
C ALA A 196 2.14 -3.15 14.34
N ALA A 197 1.48 -2.00 14.48
CA ALA A 197 1.16 -1.11 13.37
C ALA A 197 2.42 -0.48 12.73
N ARG A 198 3.32 0.01 13.59
CA ARG A 198 4.58 0.65 13.16
C ARG A 198 5.54 -0.34 12.52
N GLN A 199 5.70 -1.51 13.13
CA GLN A 199 6.57 -2.57 12.62
C GLN A 199 6.03 -3.13 11.30
N SER A 200 4.71 -3.31 11.16
CA SER A 200 4.09 -3.75 9.88
C SER A 200 4.35 -2.75 8.76
N SER A 201 4.26 -1.45 9.05
CA SER A 201 4.56 -0.37 8.09
C SER A 201 6.01 -0.42 7.62
N GLY A 202 6.95 -0.54 8.57
CA GLY A 202 8.37 -0.68 8.27
C GLY A 202 8.70 -1.93 7.45
N ILE A 203 8.12 -3.08 7.81
CA ILE A 203 8.30 -4.36 7.08
C ILE A 203 7.73 -4.27 5.66
N PHE A 204 6.56 -3.66 5.48
CA PHE A 204 5.99 -3.47 4.15
C PHE A 204 6.86 -2.56 3.27
N SER A 205 7.33 -1.43 3.82
CA SER A 205 8.25 -0.53 3.11
C SER A 205 9.55 -1.23 2.71
N LEU A 206 10.10 -2.04 3.62
CA LEU A 206 11.29 -2.84 3.35
C LEU A 206 11.04 -3.88 2.25
N LEU A 207 9.85 -4.50 2.21
CA LEU A 207 9.47 -5.42 1.13
C LEU A 207 9.47 -4.69 -0.21
N ILE A 208 8.79 -3.55 -0.31
CA ILE A 208 8.77 -2.74 -1.53
C ILE A 208 10.19 -2.38 -1.97
N HIS A 209 11.06 -1.97 -1.03
CA HIS A 209 12.45 -1.64 -1.33
C HIS A 209 13.26 -2.82 -1.90
N ARG A 210 13.08 -4.03 -1.34
CA ARG A 210 13.73 -5.25 -1.86
C ARG A 210 13.26 -5.59 -3.27
N LEU A 211 11.96 -5.45 -3.55
CA LEU A 211 11.39 -5.67 -4.89
C LEU A 211 11.91 -4.66 -5.91
N VAL A 212 11.96 -3.38 -5.54
CA VAL A 212 12.52 -2.31 -6.39
C VAL A 212 14.01 -2.50 -6.64
N SER A 213 14.73 -3.05 -5.67
CA SER A 213 16.14 -3.44 -5.79
C SER A 213 16.38 -4.69 -6.66
N GLY A 214 15.32 -5.28 -7.22
CA GLY A 214 15.39 -6.38 -8.19
C GLY A 214 15.33 -7.77 -7.58
N GLU A 215 15.01 -7.91 -6.30
CA GLU A 215 14.84 -9.22 -5.67
C GLU A 215 13.57 -9.93 -6.14
N GLY A 216 13.62 -11.26 -6.19
CA GLY A 216 12.46 -12.09 -6.54
C GLY A 216 11.38 -12.02 -5.47
N LEU A 217 10.10 -12.11 -5.88
CA LEU A 217 8.96 -11.90 -4.99
C LEU A 217 8.98 -12.80 -3.74
N LEU A 218 9.14 -14.11 -3.91
CA LEU A 218 9.14 -15.06 -2.79
C LEU A 218 10.37 -14.88 -1.88
N ASP A 219 11.52 -14.59 -2.48
CA ASP A 219 12.76 -14.34 -1.74
C ASP A 219 12.63 -13.07 -0.90
N ALA A 220 11.99 -12.03 -1.46
CA ALA A 220 11.70 -10.78 -0.79
C ALA A 220 10.75 -10.94 0.39
N VAL A 221 9.64 -11.63 0.21
CA VAL A 221 8.70 -11.91 1.30
C VAL A 221 9.37 -12.76 2.39
N THR A 222 10.11 -13.81 2.02
CA THR A 222 10.80 -14.67 2.99
C THR A 222 11.80 -13.89 3.84
N ALA A 223 12.57 -13.00 3.21
CA ALA A 223 13.57 -12.20 3.91
C ALA A 223 12.94 -11.20 4.90
N VAL A 224 11.87 -10.51 4.50
CA VAL A 224 11.22 -9.55 5.42
C VAL A 224 10.47 -10.24 6.55
N THR A 225 9.90 -11.44 6.31
CA THR A 225 9.31 -12.28 7.37
C THR A 225 10.37 -12.74 8.36
N ALA A 226 11.57 -13.12 7.91
CA ALA A 226 12.68 -13.44 8.79
C ALA A 226 13.15 -12.20 9.58
N HIS A 227 13.24 -11.04 8.92
CA HIS A 227 13.62 -9.79 9.55
C HIS A 227 12.65 -9.35 10.65
N ALA A 228 11.34 -9.53 10.46
CA ALA A 228 10.31 -9.20 11.43
C ALA A 228 10.55 -9.86 12.81
N ARG A 229 11.11 -11.09 12.83
CA ARG A 229 11.46 -11.81 14.07
C ARG A 229 12.67 -11.24 14.80
N THR A 230 13.47 -10.43 14.13
CA THR A 230 14.74 -9.89 14.65
C THR A 230 14.64 -8.44 15.09
N LEU A 231 13.46 -7.83 14.96
CA LEU A 231 13.23 -6.45 15.37
C LEU A 231 13.46 -6.27 16.87
N ASN A 232 13.83 -5.05 17.28
CA ASN A 232 13.82 -4.72 18.69
C ASN A 232 12.38 -4.60 19.20
N GLU A 233 12.09 -5.13 20.39
CA GLU A 233 10.74 -5.11 21.00
C GLU A 233 9.65 -5.60 20.03
N VAL A 234 9.89 -6.78 19.43
CA VAL A 234 8.98 -7.39 18.44
C VAL A 234 7.54 -7.46 18.98
N ALA A 235 6.60 -6.91 18.22
CA ALA A 235 5.18 -7.18 18.40
C ALA A 235 4.90 -8.58 17.83
N PRO A 236 4.57 -9.58 18.66
CA PRO A 236 4.47 -10.98 18.22
C PRO A 236 3.43 -11.18 17.12
N GLU A 237 2.40 -10.33 17.06
CA GLU A 237 1.33 -10.41 16.07
C GLU A 237 1.86 -10.33 14.64
N LEU A 238 2.92 -9.55 14.39
CA LEU A 238 3.47 -9.36 13.05
C LEU A 238 4.14 -10.63 12.49
N PRO A 239 5.23 -11.17 13.07
CA PRO A 239 5.88 -12.35 12.52
C PRO A 239 4.92 -13.55 12.46
N GLU A 240 4.07 -13.73 13.48
CA GLU A 240 3.05 -14.81 13.48
C GLU A 240 2.12 -14.71 12.27
N ARG A 241 1.64 -13.51 11.94
CA ARG A 241 0.74 -13.32 10.80
C ARG A 241 1.44 -13.48 9.45
N LEU A 242 2.67 -13.01 9.32
CA LEU A 242 3.48 -13.20 8.10
C LEU A 242 3.79 -14.68 7.83
N GLU A 243 4.08 -15.44 8.89
CA GLU A 243 4.29 -16.89 8.80
C GLU A 243 3.02 -17.63 8.41
N ALA A 244 1.88 -17.27 9.02
CA ALA A 244 0.59 -17.82 8.67
C ALA A 244 0.26 -17.55 7.19
N ALA A 245 0.55 -16.35 6.67
CA ALA A 245 0.36 -16.02 5.26
C ALA A 245 1.20 -16.91 4.33
N LEU A 246 2.48 -17.11 4.64
CA LEU A 246 3.37 -17.99 3.87
C LEU A 246 2.89 -19.45 3.89
N GLN A 247 2.48 -19.95 5.06
CA GLN A 247 1.95 -21.31 5.21
C GLN A 247 0.65 -21.49 4.43
N LEU A 248 -0.27 -20.52 4.51
CA LEU A 248 -1.55 -20.55 3.80
C LEU A 248 -1.33 -20.50 2.29
N ALA A 249 -0.43 -19.61 1.80
CA ALA A 249 -0.09 -19.53 0.39
C ALA A 249 0.54 -20.84 -0.13
N GLY A 250 1.30 -21.55 0.71
CA GLY A 250 1.84 -22.87 0.39
C GLY A 250 0.78 -23.96 0.16
N LYS A 251 -0.44 -23.80 0.68
CA LYS A 251 -1.59 -24.67 0.39
C LYS A 251 -2.26 -24.33 -0.95
N GLY A 252 -2.00 -23.15 -1.49
CA GLY A 252 -2.65 -22.60 -2.69
C GLY A 252 -3.86 -21.71 -2.35
N VAL A 253 -4.74 -21.54 -3.35
CA VAL A 253 -5.95 -20.71 -3.21
C VAL A 253 -6.95 -21.39 -2.26
N VAL A 254 -7.35 -20.69 -1.19
CA VAL A 254 -8.33 -21.13 -0.19
C VAL A 254 -9.62 -20.31 -0.30
N THR A 255 -10.64 -20.67 0.47
CA THR A 255 -11.89 -19.89 0.52
C THR A 255 -11.69 -18.59 1.30
N PRO A 256 -12.51 -17.54 1.04
CA PRO A 256 -12.50 -16.33 1.84
C PRO A 256 -12.68 -16.58 3.34
N GLU A 257 -13.50 -17.57 3.71
CA GLU A 257 -13.74 -17.93 5.11
C GLU A 257 -12.51 -18.54 5.78
N GLU A 258 -11.76 -19.41 5.09
CA GLU A 258 -10.48 -19.95 5.60
C GLU A 258 -9.43 -18.84 5.69
N LEU A 259 -9.39 -17.95 4.68
CA LEU A 259 -8.52 -16.78 4.66
C LEU A 259 -8.74 -15.90 5.90
N THR A 260 -9.98 -15.46 6.16
CA THR A 260 -10.28 -14.59 7.31
C THR A 260 -10.10 -15.29 8.64
N ALA A 261 -10.46 -16.58 8.73
CA ALA A 261 -10.25 -17.35 9.96
C ALA A 261 -8.76 -17.50 10.32
N THR A 262 -7.88 -17.52 9.31
CA THR A 262 -6.43 -17.71 9.51
C THR A 262 -5.70 -16.36 9.67
N LEU A 263 -5.95 -15.42 8.77
CA LEU A 263 -5.17 -14.17 8.64
C LEU A 263 -5.87 -12.94 9.20
N GLY A 264 -7.14 -13.06 9.58
CA GLY A 264 -7.96 -11.94 10.04
C GLY A 264 -8.64 -11.22 8.89
N GLU A 265 -9.34 -10.14 9.23
CA GLU A 265 -10.16 -9.36 8.29
C GLU A 265 -9.37 -8.22 7.62
N GLY A 266 -8.08 -8.08 7.89
CA GLY A 266 -7.27 -7.01 7.33
C GLY A 266 -7.49 -5.65 8.01
N ARG A 267 -8.19 -5.60 9.14
CA ARG A 267 -8.46 -4.32 9.85
C ARG A 267 -7.23 -3.84 10.61
N LEU A 268 -6.41 -4.78 11.08
CA LEU A 268 -5.13 -4.49 11.73
C LEU A 268 -4.00 -4.46 10.70
N ALA A 269 -2.95 -3.70 10.97
CA ALA A 269 -1.84 -3.52 10.02
C ALA A 269 -1.15 -4.84 9.63
N GLU A 270 -0.90 -5.73 10.60
CA GLU A 270 -0.29 -7.03 10.35
C GLU A 270 -1.22 -7.98 9.59
N GLU A 271 -2.53 -7.86 9.78
CA GLU A 271 -3.54 -8.63 9.04
C GLU A 271 -3.60 -8.19 7.58
N ALA A 272 -3.67 -6.88 7.34
CA ALA A 272 -3.76 -6.33 5.99
C ALA A 272 -2.57 -6.75 5.13
N LEU A 273 -1.37 -6.64 5.71
CA LEU A 273 -0.14 -7.08 5.07
C LEU A 273 -0.15 -8.60 4.83
N ALA A 274 -0.55 -9.41 5.82
CA ALA A 274 -0.60 -10.86 5.68
C ALA A 274 -1.59 -11.32 4.60
N VAL A 275 -2.79 -10.74 4.54
CA VAL A 275 -3.80 -11.06 3.52
C VAL A 275 -3.30 -10.68 2.13
N ALA A 276 -2.69 -9.52 1.96
CA ALA A 276 -2.12 -9.10 0.69
C ALA A 276 -0.98 -10.02 0.24
N LEU A 277 -0.07 -10.39 1.15
CA LEU A 277 1.01 -11.35 0.86
C LEU A 277 0.48 -12.72 0.48
N TYR A 278 -0.53 -13.21 1.19
CA TYR A 278 -1.22 -14.44 0.84
C TYR A 278 -1.80 -14.35 -0.57
N ALA A 279 -2.57 -13.29 -0.86
CA ALA A 279 -3.24 -13.12 -2.15
C ALA A 279 -2.22 -13.14 -3.29
N VAL A 280 -1.14 -12.37 -3.17
CA VAL A 280 -0.03 -12.31 -4.13
C VAL A 280 0.66 -13.66 -4.29
N LEU A 281 1.01 -14.34 -3.19
CA LEU A 281 1.79 -15.59 -3.29
C LEU A 281 0.94 -16.79 -3.74
N ALA A 282 -0.32 -16.87 -3.32
CA ALA A 282 -1.22 -17.96 -3.68
C ALA A 282 -1.62 -17.94 -5.16
N THR A 283 -1.55 -16.77 -5.81
CA THR A 283 -1.81 -16.57 -7.24
C THR A 283 -0.56 -16.52 -8.09
N LEU A 284 0.62 -16.86 -7.54
CA LEU A 284 1.84 -16.93 -8.32
C LEU A 284 1.65 -17.83 -9.55
N PRO A 285 1.94 -17.33 -10.77
CA PRO A 285 1.82 -18.11 -11.98
C PRO A 285 2.62 -19.41 -11.90
N LYS A 286 1.97 -20.54 -12.18
CA LYS A 286 2.63 -21.85 -12.20
C LYS A 286 3.52 -21.94 -13.43
N THR A 287 4.77 -22.33 -13.24
CA THR A 287 5.72 -22.53 -14.35
C THR A 287 5.17 -23.56 -15.34
N GLY A 288 5.07 -23.18 -16.62
CA GLY A 288 4.61 -24.06 -17.71
C GLY A 288 3.11 -23.97 -18.05
N THR A 289 2.32 -23.16 -17.33
CA THR A 289 0.94 -22.84 -17.72
C THR A 289 0.88 -21.52 -18.51
N ASP A 290 1.61 -21.47 -19.63
CA ASP A 290 1.52 -20.35 -20.60
C ASP A 290 0.24 -20.40 -21.44
N VAL A 291 -0.60 -21.41 -21.26
CA VAL A 291 -1.86 -21.53 -21.96
C VAL A 291 -2.95 -20.83 -21.17
N THR A 292 -3.44 -19.73 -21.70
CA THR A 292 -4.75 -19.16 -21.39
C THR A 292 -5.79 -20.27 -21.53
N ALA A 293 -6.32 -20.80 -20.43
CA ALA A 293 -7.42 -21.77 -20.48
C ALA A 293 -8.69 -21.18 -21.12
N ASP A 294 -8.69 -19.85 -21.27
CA ASP A 294 -9.76 -18.94 -21.65
C ASP A 294 -9.49 -18.16 -22.96
N GLY A 295 -8.34 -18.36 -23.62
CA GLY A 295 -8.00 -17.64 -24.87
C GLY A 295 -7.81 -16.13 -24.72
N GLY A 296 -7.58 -15.64 -23.49
CA GLY A 296 -7.37 -14.22 -23.21
C GLY A 296 -6.07 -13.65 -23.78
N THR A 297 -6.01 -12.33 -23.97
CA THR A 297 -4.84 -11.60 -24.48
C THR A 297 -3.90 -11.09 -23.39
N ASP A 298 -4.26 -11.28 -22.12
CA ASP A 298 -3.52 -10.73 -20.98
C ASP A 298 -2.16 -11.42 -20.81
N THR A 299 -1.13 -10.60 -20.60
CA THR A 299 0.21 -11.08 -20.26
C THR A 299 0.20 -11.74 -18.87
N LEU A 300 1.23 -12.55 -18.57
CA LEU A 300 1.35 -13.19 -17.26
C LEU A 300 1.38 -12.20 -16.07
N PRO A 301 2.09 -11.05 -16.14
CA PRO A 301 1.99 -10.00 -15.13
C PRO A 301 0.56 -9.47 -14.93
N VAL A 302 -0.18 -9.19 -16.01
CA VAL A 302 -1.56 -8.67 -15.95
C VAL A 302 -2.50 -9.69 -15.31
N ARG A 303 -2.41 -10.97 -15.71
CA ARG A 303 -3.21 -12.04 -15.10
C ARG A 303 -2.93 -12.18 -13.61
N HIS A 304 -1.66 -12.19 -13.22
CA HIS A 304 -1.27 -12.26 -11.82
C HIS A 304 -1.81 -11.08 -11.02
N PHE A 305 -1.76 -9.86 -11.58
CA PHE A 305 -2.33 -8.67 -10.94
C PHE A 305 -3.84 -8.79 -10.71
N ARG A 306 -4.62 -9.12 -11.75
CA ARG A 306 -6.07 -9.29 -11.62
C ARG A 306 -6.45 -10.36 -10.61
N GLU A 307 -5.78 -11.52 -10.67
CA GLU A 307 -6.06 -12.63 -9.76
C GLU A 307 -5.73 -12.28 -8.31
N ALA A 308 -4.54 -11.72 -8.05
CA ALA A 308 -4.11 -11.34 -6.71
C ALA A 308 -5.02 -10.27 -6.11
N VAL A 309 -5.30 -9.19 -6.85
CA VAL A 309 -6.17 -8.10 -6.36
C VAL A 309 -7.59 -8.62 -6.14
N ALA A 310 -8.15 -9.42 -7.06
CA ALA A 310 -9.46 -10.03 -6.85
C ALA A 310 -9.48 -10.92 -5.59
N ARG A 311 -8.40 -11.65 -5.28
CA ARG A 311 -8.32 -12.41 -4.03
C ARG A 311 -8.21 -11.53 -2.80
N ALA A 312 -7.43 -10.46 -2.87
CA ALA A 312 -7.28 -9.51 -1.78
C ALA A 312 -8.60 -8.80 -1.44
N VAL A 313 -9.45 -8.45 -2.41
CA VAL A 313 -10.67 -7.69 -2.12
C VAL A 313 -11.88 -8.54 -1.72
N ASN A 314 -11.89 -9.83 -2.04
CA ASN A 314 -13.04 -10.71 -1.80
C ASN A 314 -12.96 -11.44 -0.46
N HIS A 315 -13.04 -10.68 0.64
CA HIS A 315 -13.24 -11.16 2.00
C HIS A 315 -14.11 -10.18 2.80
N GLY A 316 -14.67 -10.59 3.94
CA GLY A 316 -15.60 -9.78 4.73
C GLY A 316 -14.95 -8.69 5.60
N GLY A 317 -13.86 -8.08 5.14
CA GLY A 317 -13.00 -7.23 5.96
C GLY A 317 -12.62 -5.91 5.28
N SER A 318 -11.45 -5.36 5.61
CA SER A 318 -10.90 -4.16 4.97
C SER A 318 -10.35 -4.46 3.57
N SER A 319 -11.26 -4.70 2.63
CA SER A 319 -10.94 -5.13 1.26
C SER A 319 -10.20 -4.08 0.43
N ASP A 320 -10.47 -2.80 0.67
CA ASP A 320 -9.71 -1.66 0.13
C ASP A 320 -8.25 -1.73 0.57
N SER A 321 -8.01 -1.88 1.88
CA SER A 321 -6.65 -1.96 2.44
C SER A 321 -5.83 -3.11 1.88
N THR A 322 -6.41 -4.32 1.86
CA THR A 322 -5.72 -5.52 1.39
C THR A 322 -5.51 -5.48 -0.13
N GLY A 323 -6.50 -4.98 -0.89
CA GLY A 323 -6.40 -4.73 -2.31
C GLY A 323 -5.28 -3.76 -2.64
N SER A 324 -5.21 -2.63 -1.93
CA SER A 324 -4.20 -1.59 -2.09
C SER A 324 -2.79 -2.13 -1.86
N VAL A 325 -2.57 -2.81 -0.74
CA VAL A 325 -1.26 -3.40 -0.41
C VAL A 325 -0.84 -4.46 -1.44
N ALA A 326 -1.76 -5.34 -1.88
CA ALA A 326 -1.48 -6.32 -2.94
C ALA A 326 -1.11 -5.65 -4.27
N GLY A 327 -1.84 -4.61 -4.64
CA GLY A 327 -1.59 -3.80 -5.83
C GLY A 327 -0.25 -3.08 -5.79
N ASN A 328 0.13 -2.49 -4.65
CA ASN A 328 1.45 -1.89 -4.46
C ASN A 328 2.58 -2.91 -4.63
N ILE A 329 2.45 -4.11 -4.05
CA ILE A 329 3.46 -5.18 -4.13
C ILE A 329 3.70 -5.57 -5.59
N LEU A 330 2.63 -5.87 -6.32
CA LEU A 330 2.75 -6.32 -7.72
C LEU A 330 3.18 -5.19 -8.66
N GLY A 331 2.70 -3.97 -8.42
CA GLY A 331 3.14 -2.79 -9.15
C GLY A 331 4.62 -2.46 -8.93
N ALA A 332 5.11 -2.59 -7.70
CA ALA A 332 6.53 -2.44 -7.40
C ALA A 332 7.37 -3.55 -8.05
N PHE A 333 6.86 -4.78 -8.10
CA PHE A 333 7.56 -5.95 -8.64
C PHE A 333 7.63 -5.96 -10.18
N TYR A 334 6.49 -5.74 -10.85
CA TYR A 334 6.37 -5.81 -12.31
C TYR A 334 6.45 -4.45 -13.01
N GLY A 335 6.35 -3.33 -12.29
CA GLY A 335 6.17 -2.02 -12.90
C GLY A 335 4.77 -1.87 -13.52
N GLU A 336 4.63 -0.97 -14.49
CA GLU A 336 3.35 -0.74 -15.18
C GLU A 336 2.90 -1.92 -16.05
N ASP A 337 3.80 -2.85 -16.38
CA ASP A 337 3.50 -4.01 -17.26
C ASP A 337 2.46 -4.98 -16.68
N CYS A 338 2.19 -4.93 -15.37
CA CYS A 338 1.14 -5.73 -14.74
C CYS A 338 -0.23 -5.03 -14.66
N LEU A 339 -0.30 -3.74 -14.97
CA LEU A 339 -1.53 -2.97 -14.79
C LEU A 339 -2.47 -3.19 -15.98
N PRO A 340 -3.69 -3.69 -15.76
CA PRO A 340 -4.64 -3.89 -16.85
C PRO A 340 -5.12 -2.55 -17.43
N ALA A 341 -5.10 -2.41 -18.76
CA ALA A 341 -5.43 -1.16 -19.44
C ALA A 341 -6.89 -0.72 -19.20
N ASP A 342 -7.83 -1.67 -19.26
CA ASP A 342 -9.26 -1.47 -18.95
C ASP A 342 -9.49 -1.03 -17.49
N TRP A 343 -8.66 -1.52 -16.56
CA TRP A 343 -8.72 -1.09 -15.17
C TRP A 343 -8.17 0.33 -14.98
N LEU A 344 -7.09 0.69 -15.69
CA LEU A 344 -6.56 2.05 -15.69
C LEU A 344 -7.53 3.06 -16.31
N GLU A 345 -8.25 2.69 -17.37
CA GLU A 345 -9.31 3.52 -17.97
C GLU A 345 -10.49 3.73 -17.00
N SER A 346 -10.74 2.75 -16.14
CA SER A 346 -11.79 2.80 -15.13
C SER A 346 -11.36 3.50 -13.85
N LEU A 347 -10.05 3.71 -13.62
CA LEU A 347 -9.54 4.33 -12.40
C LEU A 347 -9.98 5.79 -12.32
N GLU A 348 -10.40 6.23 -11.13
CA GLU A 348 -10.70 7.64 -10.89
C GLU A 348 -9.42 8.47 -10.88
N ALA A 349 -9.43 9.58 -11.63
CA ALA A 349 -8.36 10.58 -11.64
C ALA A 349 -6.92 10.00 -11.71
N PRO A 350 -6.62 9.10 -12.66
CA PRO A 350 -5.30 8.48 -12.77
C PRO A 350 -4.18 9.51 -12.96
N GLU A 351 -4.50 10.70 -13.50
CA GLU A 351 -3.58 11.82 -13.64
C GLU A 351 -3.07 12.38 -12.30
N ALA A 352 -3.88 12.35 -11.23
CA ALA A 352 -3.44 12.78 -9.90
C ALA A 352 -2.39 11.82 -9.33
N VAL A 353 -2.63 10.51 -9.49
CA VAL A 353 -1.69 9.45 -9.08
C VAL A 353 -0.41 9.53 -9.92
N ARG A 354 -0.52 9.62 -11.25
CA ARG A 354 0.62 9.77 -12.16
C ARG A 354 1.41 11.05 -11.90
N GLY A 355 0.75 12.15 -11.55
CA GLY A 355 1.42 13.40 -11.22
C GLY A 355 2.31 13.28 -9.98
N MET A 356 1.83 12.63 -8.90
CA MET A 356 2.67 12.34 -7.74
C MET A 356 3.79 11.35 -8.06
N ALA A 357 3.50 10.32 -8.86
CA ALA A 357 4.52 9.37 -9.34
C ALA A 357 5.63 10.07 -10.11
N ASN A 358 5.28 11.03 -10.98
CA ASN A 358 6.23 11.85 -11.73
C ASN A 358 7.07 12.75 -10.82
N LEU A 359 6.45 13.39 -9.81
CA LEU A 359 7.18 14.21 -8.84
C LEU A 359 8.20 13.37 -8.07
N LEU A 360 7.80 12.20 -7.56
CA LEU A 360 8.71 11.28 -6.88
C LEU A 360 9.83 10.81 -7.80
N ALA A 361 9.49 10.34 -9.01
CA ALA A 361 10.48 9.90 -9.98
C ALA A 361 11.49 11.01 -10.32
N GLY A 362 11.04 12.25 -10.46
CA GLY A 362 11.87 13.41 -10.76
C GLY A 362 12.88 13.74 -9.67
N VAL A 363 12.49 13.66 -8.39
CA VAL A 363 13.42 13.94 -7.27
C VAL A 363 14.30 12.75 -6.90
N THR A 364 13.96 11.54 -7.34
CA THR A 364 14.77 10.32 -7.11
C THR A 364 15.70 9.93 -8.26
N SER A 365 15.47 10.49 -9.46
CA SER A 365 16.32 10.24 -10.63
C SER A 365 17.38 11.34 -10.69
N ALA A 366 18.63 10.97 -11.01
CA ALA A 366 19.78 11.90 -11.06
C ALA A 366 19.73 12.92 -12.23
N GLU A 367 18.54 13.31 -12.70
CA GLU A 367 18.32 14.39 -13.67
C GLU A 367 17.98 15.72 -12.97
N GLY A 368 18.49 15.92 -11.76
CA GLY A 368 18.41 17.17 -11.00
C GLY A 368 19.60 18.09 -11.23
#